data_AF-A0A401H6G6-F1
#
_entry.id   AF-A0A401H6G6-F1
#
_cell.length_a   1.000
_cell.length_b   1.000
_cell.length_c   1.000
_cell.angle_alpha   90.00
_cell.angle_beta   90.00
_cell.angle_gamma   90.00
#
_symmetry.space_group_name_H-M   'P 1'
#
loop_
_entity.id
_entity.type
_entity.pdbx_description
1 polymer ?
#
loop_
_entity_poly.entity_id
_entity_poly.type
_entity_poly.pdbx_seq_one_letter_code
_entity_poly.pdbx_strand_id
1 'polypeptide(L)'
;MVRPPSVAFRLSQARPRVPTHPRLHRSHQARYTSSGPSGADAQKKAQEALSSVQKQLGQAFEAGKKYLGPLGEKFGNLLGGYREPLFYNLAVAREVLKQVYVAERLQPPTSLSTLTSAYATLWSRAINPSYWRQLARSGDWAKVGVYALEAYSIFKIGEIVGRRSLVGYNVQ
;
A
#
# COMPACT_ATOMS: atom_id res chain seq x y z
N MET A 1 -29.33 44.88 -62.86
CA MET A 1 -29.66 43.89 -63.93
C MET A 1 -28.32 43.58 -64.60
N VAL A 2 -27.78 42.36 -64.61
CA VAL A 2 -28.18 41.17 -65.39
C VAL A 2 -27.39 39.94 -64.85
N ARG A 3 -28.01 38.76 -64.80
CA ARG A 3 -27.41 37.42 -64.52
C ARG A 3 -26.91 36.74 -65.84
N PRO A 4 -26.51 35.45 -65.84
CA PRO A 4 -25.20 34.80 -65.71
C PRO A 4 -24.67 34.29 -67.10
N PRO A 5 -23.70 33.34 -67.21
CA PRO A 5 -24.05 31.91 -67.13
C PRO A 5 -23.00 30.99 -66.47
N SER A 6 -23.51 29.84 -66.07
CA SER A 6 -22.85 28.67 -65.49
C SER A 6 -22.05 27.88 -66.53
N VAL A 7 -20.85 27.39 -66.18
CA VAL A 7 -20.31 26.12 -66.72
C VAL A 7 -19.60 25.37 -65.60
N ALA A 8 -20.03 24.14 -65.38
CA ALA A 8 -19.47 23.17 -64.46
C ALA A 8 -18.31 22.42 -65.12
N PHE A 9 -17.23 22.18 -64.38
CA PHE A 9 -16.38 21.01 -64.61
C PHE A 9 -16.17 20.27 -63.30
N ARG A 10 -16.73 19.06 -63.27
CA ARG A 10 -16.50 18.04 -62.25
C ARG A 10 -15.10 17.48 -62.44
N LEU A 11 -14.30 17.45 -61.38
CA LEU A 11 -13.26 16.43 -61.25
C LEU A 11 -13.50 15.65 -59.96
N SER A 12 -13.92 14.42 -60.17
CA SER A 12 -14.02 13.33 -59.22
C SER A 12 -12.70 13.07 -58.51
N GLN A 13 -12.69 13.15 -57.17
CA GLN A 13 -11.76 12.36 -56.37
C GLN A 13 -12.56 11.61 -55.30
N ALA A 14 -12.45 10.29 -55.40
CA ALA A 14 -13.07 9.30 -54.52
C ALA A 14 -12.35 9.24 -53.16
N ARG A 15 -13.12 8.87 -52.14
CA ARG A 15 -12.73 8.71 -50.72
C ARG A 15 -11.77 7.51 -50.52
N PRO A 16 -11.15 7.37 -49.33
CA PRO A 16 -11.87 6.65 -48.26
C PRO A 16 -11.84 7.34 -46.89
N ARG A 17 -12.97 7.23 -46.17
CA ARG A 17 -13.10 7.49 -44.74
C ARG A 17 -12.50 6.32 -43.97
N VAL A 18 -11.67 6.57 -42.98
CA VAL A 18 -11.24 5.59 -41.98
C VAL A 18 -11.97 5.88 -40.66
N PRO A 19 -12.86 5.00 -40.20
CA PRO A 19 -13.34 5.00 -38.81
C PRO A 19 -12.64 3.87 -38.05
N THR A 20 -11.90 4.18 -36.97
CA THR A 20 -11.55 3.17 -35.97
C THR A 20 -11.58 3.74 -34.55
N HIS A 21 -12.56 3.22 -33.82
CA HIS A 21 -12.84 3.40 -32.40
C HIS A 21 -11.72 2.84 -31.50
N PRO A 22 -11.69 3.23 -30.20
CA PRO A 22 -10.61 2.93 -29.27
C PRO A 22 -10.47 1.43 -28.97
N ARG A 23 -9.22 0.96 -28.90
CA ARG A 23 -8.87 -0.36 -28.35
C ARG A 23 -9.18 -0.38 -26.85
N LEU A 24 -10.33 -0.95 -26.50
CA LEU A 24 -10.56 -1.47 -25.16
C LEU A 24 -9.52 -2.56 -24.89
N HIS A 25 -8.66 -2.34 -23.90
CA HIS A 25 -7.84 -3.40 -23.32
C HIS A 25 -8.77 -4.48 -22.78
N ARG A 26 -8.91 -5.55 -23.55
CA ARG A 26 -9.57 -6.78 -23.15
C ARG A 26 -8.72 -7.42 -22.07
N SER A 27 -9.04 -7.11 -20.81
CA SER A 27 -8.56 -7.87 -19.67
C SER A 27 -8.92 -9.34 -19.91
N HIS A 28 -7.90 -10.18 -20.10
CA HIS A 28 -8.05 -11.62 -20.02
C HIS A 28 -8.48 -11.96 -18.59
N GLN A 29 -9.79 -12.01 -18.38
CA GLN A 29 -10.37 -12.71 -17.23
C GLN A 29 -9.98 -14.18 -17.39
N ALA A 30 -9.05 -14.63 -16.56
CA ALA A 30 -8.80 -16.05 -16.34
C ALA A 30 -10.12 -16.69 -15.91
N ARG A 31 -10.76 -17.39 -16.83
CA ARG A 31 -11.98 -18.13 -16.60
C ARG A 31 -11.56 -19.45 -15.94
N TYR A 32 -11.61 -19.50 -14.61
CA TYR A 32 -11.47 -20.75 -13.89
C TYR A 32 -12.69 -21.62 -14.22
N THR A 33 -12.46 -22.68 -14.99
CA THR A 33 -13.42 -23.73 -15.27
C THR A 33 -13.51 -24.63 -14.04
N SER A 34 -14.50 -24.42 -13.19
CA SER A 34 -14.93 -25.43 -12.22
C SER A 34 -16.25 -26.02 -12.70
N SER A 35 -16.19 -27.25 -13.19
CA SER A 35 -17.33 -28.16 -13.23
C SER A 35 -17.95 -28.24 -11.82
N GLY A 36 -19.27 -28.09 -11.73
CA GLY A 36 -20.01 -27.88 -10.48
C GLY A 36 -19.90 -28.99 -9.44
N PRO A 37 -20.49 -28.75 -8.27
CA PRO A 37 -21.89 -29.10 -8.12
C PRO A 37 -22.76 -27.85 -7.92
N SER A 38 -23.97 -27.90 -8.47
CA SER A 38 -25.17 -27.14 -8.09
C SER A 38 -24.92 -25.81 -7.35
N GLY A 39 -25.23 -24.68 -7.97
CA GLY A 39 -25.19 -23.35 -7.34
C GLY A 39 -25.92 -23.28 -5.98
N ALA A 40 -26.87 -24.19 -5.71
CA ALA A 40 -27.52 -24.34 -4.42
C ALA A 40 -26.60 -24.88 -3.30
N ASP A 41 -25.65 -25.78 -3.58
CA ASP A 41 -24.80 -26.42 -2.55
C ASP A 41 -23.56 -25.57 -2.24
N ALA A 42 -23.02 -24.87 -3.24
CA ALA A 42 -21.95 -23.88 -3.04
C ALA A 42 -22.46 -22.62 -2.34
N GLN A 43 -23.69 -22.16 -2.63
CA GLN A 43 -24.32 -21.07 -1.89
C GLN A 43 -24.65 -21.48 -0.46
N LYS A 44 -25.18 -22.69 -0.22
CA LYS A 44 -25.39 -23.20 1.14
C LYS A 44 -24.10 -23.27 1.95
N LYS A 45 -22.99 -23.77 1.38
CA LYS A 45 -21.68 -23.79 2.05
C LYS A 45 -21.10 -22.40 2.28
N ALA A 46 -21.26 -21.48 1.33
CA ALA A 46 -20.85 -20.09 1.52
C ALA A 46 -21.70 -19.38 2.59
N GLN A 47 -22.99 -19.71 2.70
CA GLN A 47 -23.92 -19.17 3.68
C GLN A 47 -23.71 -19.80 5.07
N GLU A 48 -23.30 -21.07 5.13
CA GLU A 48 -22.82 -21.75 6.35
C GLU A 48 -21.46 -21.22 6.79
N ALA A 49 -20.55 -20.92 5.86
CA ALA A 49 -19.27 -20.28 6.15
C ALA A 49 -19.46 -18.83 6.62
N LEU A 50 -20.33 -18.06 5.97
CA LEU A 50 -20.67 -16.71 6.40
C LEU A 50 -21.40 -16.70 7.74
N SER A 51 -22.33 -17.62 7.98
CA SER A 51 -23.04 -17.70 9.25
C SER A 51 -22.17 -18.24 10.38
N SER A 52 -21.22 -19.14 10.12
CA SER A 52 -20.22 -19.57 11.12
C SER A 52 -19.19 -18.48 11.39
N VAL A 53 -18.72 -17.75 10.39
CA VAL A 53 -17.86 -16.58 10.56
C VAL A 53 -18.61 -15.44 11.26
N GLN A 54 -19.89 -15.24 10.99
CA GLN A 54 -20.73 -14.24 11.66
C GLN A 54 -21.04 -14.65 13.11
N LYS A 55 -21.22 -15.95 13.39
CA LYS A 55 -21.34 -16.48 14.75
C LYS A 55 -20.02 -16.38 15.51
N GLN A 56 -18.88 -16.65 14.87
CA GLN A 56 -17.56 -16.53 15.48
C GLN A 56 -17.13 -15.06 15.65
N LEU A 57 -17.45 -14.18 14.70
CA LEU A 57 -17.30 -12.73 14.86
C LEU A 57 -18.21 -12.23 15.97
N GLY A 58 -19.46 -12.69 16.03
CA GLY A 58 -20.38 -12.38 17.12
C GLY A 58 -19.80 -12.80 18.46
N GLN A 59 -19.29 -14.03 18.58
CA GLN A 59 -18.69 -14.55 19.82
C GLN A 59 -17.36 -13.86 20.17
N ALA A 60 -16.51 -13.57 19.19
CA ALA A 60 -15.25 -12.86 19.39
C ALA A 60 -15.47 -11.37 19.71
N PHE A 61 -16.50 -10.76 19.14
CA PHE A 61 -16.91 -9.40 19.44
C PHE A 61 -17.62 -9.31 20.79
N GLU A 62 -18.40 -10.32 21.17
CA GLU A 62 -19.00 -10.46 22.52
C GLU A 62 -17.92 -10.71 23.58
N ALA A 63 -16.96 -11.60 23.32
CA ALA A 63 -15.83 -11.87 24.20
C ALA A 63 -14.89 -10.66 24.29
N GLY A 64 -14.64 -10.01 23.15
CA GLY A 64 -13.92 -8.74 23.05
C GLY A 64 -14.63 -7.63 23.80
N LYS A 65 -15.95 -7.50 23.68
CA LYS A 65 -16.74 -6.56 24.49
C LYS A 65 -16.74 -6.91 25.98
N LYS A 66 -16.73 -8.18 26.37
CA LYS A 66 -16.68 -8.56 27.80
C LYS A 66 -15.31 -8.28 28.44
N TYR A 67 -14.22 -8.41 27.68
CA TYR A 67 -12.87 -8.17 28.18
C TYR A 67 -12.38 -6.72 27.99
N LEU A 68 -12.66 -6.11 26.83
CA LEU A 68 -12.32 -4.71 26.57
C LEU A 68 -13.42 -3.73 26.95
N GLY A 69 -14.68 -4.15 27.14
CA GLY A 69 -15.78 -3.26 27.55
C GLY A 69 -15.53 -2.59 28.90
N PRO A 70 -15.27 -3.33 30.00
CA PRO A 70 -15.09 -2.69 31.31
C PRO A 70 -13.81 -1.86 31.42
N LEU A 71 -12.76 -2.15 30.62
CA LEU A 71 -11.60 -1.25 30.52
C LEU A 71 -11.89 -0.05 29.60
N GLY A 72 -12.45 -0.29 28.42
CA GLY A 72 -12.74 0.72 27.41
C GLY A 72 -13.84 1.71 27.80
N GLU A 73 -14.81 1.29 28.61
CA GLU A 73 -15.84 2.14 29.22
C GLU A 73 -15.26 2.96 30.38
N LYS A 74 -14.34 2.40 31.19
CA LYS A 74 -13.65 3.16 32.25
C LYS A 74 -12.72 4.21 31.65
N PHE A 75 -11.92 3.86 30.65
CA PHE A 75 -11.13 4.84 29.89
C PHE A 75 -12.02 5.81 29.11
N GLY A 76 -13.14 5.34 28.54
CA GLY A 76 -14.12 6.18 27.85
C GLY A 76 -14.81 7.20 28.75
N ASN A 77 -15.17 6.82 29.97
CA ASN A 77 -15.77 7.70 30.97
C ASN A 77 -14.74 8.67 31.57
N LEU A 78 -13.47 8.27 31.71
CA LEU A 78 -12.36 9.15 32.13
C LEU A 78 -11.93 10.14 31.04
N LEU A 79 -12.01 9.76 29.77
CA LEU A 79 -11.74 10.63 28.63
C LEU A 79 -12.95 11.50 28.25
N GLY A 80 -14.15 11.19 28.74
CA GLY A 80 -15.35 12.02 28.61
C GLY A 80 -15.56 12.63 27.22
N GLY A 81 -15.94 13.91 27.16
CA GLY A 81 -16.11 14.67 25.92
C GLY A 81 -14.83 14.90 25.09
N TYR A 82 -13.64 14.58 25.60
CA TYR A 82 -12.37 14.69 24.86
C TYR A 82 -12.10 13.48 23.96
N ARG A 83 -12.88 12.41 24.10
CA ARG A 83 -12.77 11.22 23.27
C ARG A 83 -12.96 11.55 21.78
N GLU A 84 -13.98 12.33 21.46
CA GLU A 84 -14.33 12.71 20.09
C GLU A 84 -13.25 13.54 19.38
N PRO A 85 -12.71 14.63 19.98
CA PRO A 85 -11.63 15.38 19.36
C PRO A 85 -10.31 14.59 19.28
N LEU A 86 -10.01 13.71 20.24
CA LEU A 86 -8.80 12.88 20.18
C LEU A 86 -8.86 11.87 19.04
N PHE A 87 -9.98 11.16 18.87
CA PHE A 87 -10.13 10.22 17.75
C PHE A 87 -10.13 10.94 16.41
N TYR A 88 -10.75 12.11 16.33
CA TYR A 88 -10.69 12.96 15.14
C TYR A 88 -9.23 13.34 14.82
N ASN A 89 -8.47 13.86 15.79
CA ASN A 89 -7.08 14.25 15.59
C ASN A 89 -6.18 13.07 15.21
N LEU A 90 -6.38 11.90 15.82
CA LEU A 90 -5.65 10.68 15.44
C LEU A 90 -6.03 10.21 14.03
N ALA A 91 -7.29 10.34 13.63
CA ALA A 91 -7.72 10.00 12.28
C ALA A 91 -7.07 10.94 11.25
N VAL A 92 -7.07 12.24 11.50
CA VAL A 92 -6.37 13.23 10.65
C VAL A 92 -4.88 12.94 10.61
N ALA A 93 -4.22 12.73 11.75
CA ALA A 93 -2.80 12.39 11.82
C ALA A 93 -2.48 11.11 11.04
N ARG A 94 -3.35 10.09 11.11
CA ARG A 94 -3.21 8.86 10.32
C ARG A 94 -3.25 9.14 8.81
N GLU A 95 -4.19 9.95 8.34
CA GLU A 95 -4.26 10.29 6.91
C GLU A 95 -3.05 11.11 6.45
N VAL A 96 -2.57 12.05 7.27
CA VAL A 96 -1.32 12.79 7.01
C VAL A 96 -0.14 11.83 6.92
N LEU A 97 0.00 10.89 7.87
CA LEU A 97 1.06 9.88 7.86
C LEU A 97 1.03 9.00 6.61
N LYS A 98 -0.16 8.62 6.12
CA LYS A 98 -0.28 7.87 4.86
C LYS A 98 0.20 8.67 3.66
N GLN A 99 -0.15 9.95 3.59
CA GLN A 99 0.30 10.82 2.51
C GLN A 99 1.83 10.94 2.51
N VAL A 100 2.42 11.18 3.68
CA VAL A 100 3.88 11.23 3.86
C VAL A 100 4.52 9.89 3.48
N TYR A 101 3.94 8.77 3.90
CA TYR A 101 4.47 7.44 3.56
C TYR A 101 4.60 7.21 2.04
N VAL A 102 3.59 7.62 1.28
CA VAL A 102 3.57 7.49 -0.19
C VAL A 102 4.46 8.56 -0.85
N ALA A 103 4.39 9.80 -0.39
CA ALA A 103 5.14 10.92 -0.95
C ALA A 103 6.66 10.76 -0.76
N GLU A 104 7.09 10.37 0.44
CA GLU A 104 8.50 10.17 0.81
C GLU A 104 9.03 8.80 0.41
N ARG A 105 8.22 7.99 -0.28
CA ARG A 105 8.57 6.64 -0.72
C ARG A 105 9.18 5.78 0.39
N LEU A 106 8.58 5.83 1.58
CA LEU A 106 8.93 4.95 2.70
C LEU A 106 8.53 3.49 2.45
N GLN A 107 7.78 3.24 1.37
CA GLN A 107 7.50 1.90 0.88
C GLN A 107 8.77 1.20 0.38
N PRO A 108 8.91 -0.12 0.65
CA PRO A 108 10.05 -0.86 0.14
C PRO A 108 10.11 -0.78 -1.39
N PRO A 109 11.30 -0.65 -1.98
CA PRO A 109 11.45 -0.60 -3.43
C PRO A 109 10.97 -1.92 -4.04
N THR A 110 10.11 -1.84 -5.06
CA THR A 110 9.53 -3.02 -5.72
C THR A 110 10.44 -3.60 -6.81
N SER A 111 11.41 -2.81 -7.30
CA SER A 111 12.35 -3.19 -8.34
C SER A 111 13.62 -3.83 -7.76
N LEU A 112 13.92 -5.06 -8.18
CA LEU A 112 15.17 -5.74 -7.82
C LEU A 112 16.41 -5.00 -8.30
N SER A 113 16.34 -4.34 -9.46
CA SER A 113 17.44 -3.53 -9.99
C SER A 113 17.82 -2.35 -9.07
N THR A 114 16.86 -1.78 -8.34
CA THR A 114 17.13 -0.70 -7.38
C THR A 114 17.87 -1.23 -6.17
N LEU A 115 17.52 -2.43 -5.69
CA LEU A 115 18.24 -3.07 -4.59
C LEU A 115 19.67 -3.45 -4.98
N THR A 116 19.87 -4.08 -6.14
CA THR A 116 21.20 -4.49 -6.59
C THR A 116 22.11 -3.31 -6.84
N SER A 117 21.60 -2.24 -7.47
CA SER A 117 22.36 -1.01 -7.71
C SER A 117 22.72 -0.27 -6.42
N ALA A 118 21.78 -0.16 -5.47
CA ALA A 118 22.05 0.42 -4.16
C ALA A 118 23.14 -0.37 -3.41
N TYR A 119 23.03 -1.70 -3.38
CA TYR A 119 24.03 -2.57 -2.75
C TYR A 119 25.40 -2.44 -3.42
N ALA A 120 25.48 -2.51 -4.75
CA ALA A 120 26.74 -2.37 -5.47
C ALA A 120 27.40 -0.99 -5.22
N THR A 121 26.59 0.07 -5.14
CA THR A 121 27.07 1.42 -4.84
C THR A 121 27.60 1.53 -3.40
N LEU A 122 26.89 0.97 -2.42
CA LEU A 122 27.34 0.97 -1.03
C LEU A 122 28.62 0.14 -0.88
N TRP A 123 28.68 -1.04 -1.49
CA TRP A 123 29.83 -1.93 -1.43
C TRP A 123 31.08 -1.28 -2.04
N SER A 124 30.96 -0.74 -3.25
CA SER A 124 32.07 -0.04 -3.91
C SER A 124 32.59 1.17 -3.13
N ARG A 125 31.72 1.91 -2.42
CA ARG A 125 32.14 3.00 -1.52
C ARG A 125 32.80 2.49 -0.25
N ALA A 126 32.26 1.42 0.34
CA ALA A 126 32.77 0.84 1.59
C ALA A 126 34.20 0.32 1.43
N ILE A 127 34.50 -0.35 0.31
CA ILE A 127 35.85 -0.88 0.04
C ILE A 127 36.84 0.19 -0.45
N ASN A 128 36.38 1.40 -0.77
CA ASN A 128 37.24 2.45 -1.31
C ASN A 128 37.85 3.31 -0.19
N PRO A 129 39.18 3.30 0.00
CA PRO A 129 39.83 4.09 1.04
C PRO A 129 39.74 5.61 0.84
N SER A 130 39.58 6.09 -0.40
CA SER A 130 39.45 7.52 -0.66
C SER A 130 38.12 8.09 -0.15
N TYR A 131 37.05 7.30 -0.20
CA TYR A 131 35.74 7.65 0.33
C TYR A 131 35.82 7.96 1.84
N TRP A 132 36.48 7.10 2.61
CA TRP A 132 36.65 7.30 4.06
C TRP A 132 37.50 8.51 4.39
N ARG A 133 38.59 8.75 3.63
CA ARG A 133 39.41 9.96 3.80
C ARG A 133 38.62 11.23 3.50
N GLN A 134 37.79 11.22 2.47
CA GLN A 134 36.94 12.35 2.12
C GLN A 134 35.87 12.57 3.19
N LEU A 135 35.25 11.51 3.69
CA LEU A 135 34.23 11.56 4.75
C LEU A 135 34.78 12.14 6.07
N ALA A 136 36.02 11.79 6.41
CA ALA A 136 36.71 12.36 7.57
C ALA A 136 37.03 13.86 7.37
N ARG A 137 37.43 14.26 6.16
CA ARG A 137 37.74 15.66 5.82
C ARG A 137 36.50 16.55 5.68
N SER A 138 35.41 16.02 5.15
CA SER A 138 34.16 16.76 4.95
C SER A 138 33.33 16.90 6.23
N GLY A 139 33.62 16.08 7.25
CA GLY A 139 32.83 16.05 8.49
C GLY A 139 31.51 15.27 8.36
N ASP A 140 31.22 14.66 7.22
CA ASP A 140 29.97 13.93 6.99
C ASP A 140 29.89 12.57 7.71
N TRP A 141 30.96 12.16 8.39
CA TRP A 141 30.99 10.93 9.19
C TRP A 141 29.89 10.89 10.26
N ALA A 142 29.50 12.05 10.79
CA ALA A 142 28.39 12.16 11.75
C ALA A 142 27.05 11.73 11.12
N LYS A 143 26.78 12.14 9.86
CA LYS A 143 25.57 11.72 9.13
C LYS A 143 25.55 10.22 8.91
N VAL A 144 26.69 9.65 8.51
CA VAL A 144 26.83 8.19 8.35
C VAL A 144 26.59 7.48 9.68
N GLY A 145 27.07 8.03 10.79
CA GLY A 145 26.81 7.52 12.14
C GLY A 145 25.33 7.54 12.50
N VAL A 146 24.61 8.63 12.22
CA VAL A 146 23.15 8.72 12.42
C VAL A 146 22.43 7.67 11.58
N TYR A 147 22.78 7.52 10.30
CA TYR A 147 22.19 6.48 9.44
C TYR A 147 22.49 5.06 9.93
N ALA A 148 23.67 4.81 10.49
CA ALA A 148 24.00 3.52 11.08
C ALA A 148 23.13 3.23 12.33
N LEU A 149 22.91 4.24 13.17
CA LEU A 149 22.03 4.14 14.32
C LEU A 149 20.57 3.87 13.89
N GLU A 150 20.07 4.60 12.90
CA GLU A 150 18.73 4.39 12.34
C GLU A 150 18.57 2.98 11.77
N ALA A 151 19.55 2.50 11.00
CA ALA A 151 19.55 1.14 10.47
C ALA A 151 19.54 0.08 11.59
N TYR A 152 20.31 0.30 12.66
CA TYR A 152 20.32 -0.57 13.83
C TYR A 152 18.97 -0.56 14.57
N SER A 153 18.33 0.60 14.70
CA SER A 153 17.00 0.72 15.28
C SER A 153 15.95 -0.02 14.45
N ILE A 154 15.96 0.10 13.12
CA ILE A 154 15.05 -0.63 12.23
C ILE A 154 15.27 -2.14 12.36
N PHE A 155 16.53 -2.59 12.44
CA PHE A 155 16.86 -3.99 12.68
C PHE A 155 16.24 -4.52 13.99
N LYS A 156 16.34 -3.75 15.08
CA LYS A 156 15.74 -4.12 16.38
C LYS A 156 14.21 -4.13 16.35
N ILE A 157 13.58 -3.23 15.62
CA ILE A 157 12.13 -3.28 15.37
C ILE A 157 11.78 -4.59 14.64
N GLY A 158 12.57 -4.99 13.65
CA GLY A 158 12.44 -6.27 12.97
C GLY A 158 12.54 -7.46 13.93
N GLU A 159 13.48 -7.46 14.86
CA GLU A 159 13.59 -8.49 15.90
C GLU A 159 12.36 -8.53 16.82
N ILE A 160 11.83 -7.37 17.22
CA ILE A 160 10.61 -7.27 18.05
C ILE A 160 9.42 -7.89 17.31
N VAL A 161 9.26 -7.59 16.02
CA VAL A 161 8.20 -8.17 15.18
C VAL A 161 8.41 -9.67 15.01
N GLY A 162 9.63 -10.11 14.71
CA GLY A 162 9.97 -11.52 14.50
C GLY A 162 9.74 -12.38 15.74
N ARG A 163 10.09 -11.87 16.93
CA ARG A 163 9.85 -12.57 18.20
C ARG A 163 8.49 -12.28 18.84
N ARG A 164 7.71 -11.36 18.26
CA ARG A 164 6.37 -10.94 18.71
C ARG A 164 6.32 -10.55 20.19
N SER A 165 7.42 -10.03 20.72
CA SER A 165 7.56 -9.59 22.12
C SER A 165 8.35 -8.29 22.18
N LEU A 166 7.88 -7.35 23.00
CA LEU A 166 8.55 -6.06 23.20
C LEU A 166 9.82 -6.22 24.05
N VAL A 167 9.78 -7.04 25.11
CA VAL A 167 10.89 -7.21 26.07
C VAL A 167 11.22 -8.70 26.26
N GLY A 168 12.50 -9.07 26.11
CA GLY A 168 12.98 -10.45 26.17
C GLY A 168 12.35 -11.45 25.20
N TYR A 169 12.83 -12.70 25.24
CA TYR A 169 12.13 -13.86 24.70
C TYR A 169 11.16 -14.38 25.76
N ASN A 170 9.94 -14.75 25.35
CA ASN A 170 9.04 -15.49 26.22
C ASN A 170 9.53 -16.94 26.26
N VAL A 171 10.40 -17.24 27.22
CA VAL A 171 10.76 -18.60 27.59
C VAL A 171 9.89 -19.01 28.77
N GLN A 172 8.86 -19.80 28.48
CA GLN A 172 8.03 -20.51 29.44
C GLN A 172 7.98 -21.97 29.02
#